data_AF-A0A1Y3MW80-F1
#
_entry.id   AF-A0A1Y3MW80-F1
#
_cell.length_a   1.000
_cell.length_b   1.000
_cell.length_c   1.000
_cell.angle_alpha   90.00
_cell.angle_beta   90.00
_cell.angle_gamma   90.00
#
_symmetry.space_group_name_H-M   'P 1'
#
loop_
_entity.id
_entity.type
_entity.pdbx_description
1 polymer ?
#
loop_
_entity_poly.entity_id
_entity_poly.type
_entity_poly.pdbx_seq_one_letter_code
_entity_poly.pdbx_strand_id
1 'polypeptide(L)'
;MKYYFLTLFTSILLFNIFNCDAYITYEETTYRISDVESFKVYVTTSTATTIFHFSACEYHYFCHEDEPCLKVHSYNSINNPSPFASDNNYGEYLMDIKNNTKKIRICMINPNHPAYVCRTTKENSELKVKCLLAYEEKCKNDSECGDKTSCVNNICIDKVEPEENNFTKYFIIGFAIIFIIIIAIPLYFIIKNNIKDKKNEIQ
;
A
#
# COMPACT_ATOMS: atom_id res chain seq x y z
N MET A 1 -31.48 28.81 8.71
CA MET A 1 -31.02 27.69 9.56
C MET A 1 -31.20 26.28 8.95
N LYS A 2 -31.67 26.11 7.70
CA LYS A 2 -31.81 24.78 7.05
C LYS A 2 -30.56 24.27 6.32
N TYR A 3 -29.63 25.14 5.92
CA TYR A 3 -28.47 24.76 5.09
C TYR A 3 -27.29 24.16 5.87
N TYR A 4 -27.11 24.50 7.15
CA TYR A 4 -26.02 23.98 7.99
C TYR A 4 -26.17 22.50 8.34
N PHE A 5 -27.41 21.98 8.37
CA PHE A 5 -27.67 20.57 8.67
C PHE A 5 -27.32 19.66 7.48
N LEU A 6 -27.43 20.18 6.25
CA LEU A 6 -27.14 19.43 5.02
C LEU A 6 -25.62 19.28 4.81
N THR A 7 -24.84 20.31 5.12
CA THR A 7 -23.37 20.28 4.99
C THR A 7 -22.69 19.39 6.03
N LEU A 8 -23.26 19.30 7.24
CA LEU A 8 -22.77 18.40 8.28
C LEU A 8 -23.04 16.92 7.94
N PHE A 9 -24.15 16.62 7.26
CA PHE A 9 -24.49 15.26 6.85
C PHE A 9 -23.60 14.77 5.70
N THR A 10 -23.24 15.66 4.76
CA THR A 10 -22.34 15.31 3.65
C THR A 10 -20.90 15.08 4.12
N SER A 11 -20.42 15.78 5.15
CA SER A 11 -19.08 15.54 5.69
C SER A 11 -18.98 14.22 6.47
N ILE A 12 -20.02 13.83 7.22
CA ILE A 12 -20.05 12.53 7.93
C ILE A 12 -20.13 11.35 6.94
N LEU A 13 -20.85 11.50 5.83
CA LEU A 13 -20.89 10.47 4.78
C LEU A 13 -19.55 10.30 4.06
N LEU A 14 -18.78 11.37 3.87
CA LEU A 14 -17.45 11.30 3.24
C LEU A 14 -16.40 10.61 4.13
N PHE A 15 -16.53 10.68 5.46
CA PHE A 15 -15.58 10.01 6.38
C PHE A 15 -15.71 8.48 6.39
N ASN A 16 -16.88 7.91 6.09
CA ASN A 16 -17.09 6.46 6.12
C ASN A 16 -16.65 5.72 4.84
N ILE A 17 -16.25 6.43 3.78
CA ILE A 17 -15.91 5.80 2.48
C ILE A 17 -14.41 5.41 2.40
N PHE A 18 -13.57 5.85 3.34
CA PHE A 18 -12.11 5.66 3.24
C PHE A 18 -11.49 4.57 4.11
N ASN A 19 -12.28 3.82 4.88
CA ASN A 19 -11.78 2.61 5.55
C ASN A 19 -11.94 1.39 4.65
N CYS A 20 -11.24 1.39 3.51
CA CYS A 20 -10.91 0.13 2.86
C CYS A 20 -9.83 -0.53 3.72
N ASP A 21 -10.22 -1.46 4.57
CA ASP A 21 -9.28 -2.46 5.08
C ASP A 21 -8.68 -3.14 3.85
N ALA A 22 -7.45 -2.75 3.48
CA ALA A 22 -6.76 -3.31 2.33
C ALA A 22 -6.25 -4.69 2.72
N TYR A 23 -7.13 -5.69 2.61
CA TYR A 23 -6.75 -7.06 2.87
C TYR A 23 -5.81 -7.56 1.79
N ILE A 24 -4.76 -8.27 2.20
CA ILE A 24 -3.88 -8.96 1.27
C ILE A 24 -4.65 -10.10 0.62
N THR A 25 -4.63 -10.15 -0.72
CA THR A 25 -5.32 -11.20 -1.49
C THR A 25 -4.33 -12.19 -2.08
N TYR A 26 -4.78 -13.40 -2.38
CA TYR A 26 -3.96 -14.43 -3.00
C TYR A 26 -4.71 -15.20 -4.09
N GLU A 27 -3.95 -15.83 -4.98
CA GLU A 27 -4.43 -16.82 -5.95
C GLU A 27 -3.67 -18.14 -5.76
N GLU A 28 -4.39 -19.27 -5.78
CA GLU A 28 -3.79 -20.60 -5.80
C GLU A 28 -3.09 -20.87 -7.13
N THR A 29 -1.89 -21.44 -7.07
CA THR A 29 -1.14 -21.83 -8.27
C THR A 29 -0.85 -23.31 -8.29
N THR A 30 -0.32 -23.81 -9.40
CA THR A 30 0.25 -25.15 -9.51
C THR A 30 1.77 -25.16 -9.40
N TYR A 31 2.38 -23.98 -9.19
CA TYR A 31 3.83 -23.82 -9.17
C TYR A 31 4.41 -24.25 -7.84
N ARG A 32 5.56 -24.91 -7.87
CA ARG A 32 6.41 -25.16 -6.70
C ARG A 32 7.54 -24.14 -6.63
N ILE A 33 8.30 -24.16 -5.53
CA ILE A 33 9.47 -23.28 -5.31
C ILE A 33 10.40 -23.28 -6.54
N SER A 34 10.78 -24.47 -7.03
CA SER A 34 11.67 -24.61 -8.19
C SER A 34 11.12 -23.99 -9.47
N ASP A 35 9.80 -24.02 -9.64
CA ASP A 35 9.15 -23.42 -10.81
C ASP A 35 9.24 -21.89 -10.71
N VAL A 36 8.94 -21.34 -9.54
CA VAL A 36 8.97 -19.89 -9.28
C VAL A 36 10.38 -19.33 -9.42
N GLU A 37 11.41 -20.02 -8.92
CA GLU A 37 12.82 -19.60 -9.07
C GLU A 37 13.30 -19.63 -10.52
N SER A 38 12.67 -20.43 -11.38
CA SER A 38 12.99 -20.48 -12.82
C SER A 38 12.39 -19.33 -13.63
N PHE A 39 11.55 -18.49 -13.02
CA PHE A 39 10.89 -17.39 -13.71
C PHE A 39 11.90 -16.36 -14.22
N LYS A 40 11.77 -16.03 -15.51
CA LYS A 40 12.52 -14.93 -16.11
C LYS A 40 11.92 -13.61 -15.64
N VAL A 41 12.76 -12.78 -15.02
CA VAL A 41 12.38 -11.42 -14.65
C VAL A 41 12.62 -10.52 -15.86
N TYR A 42 11.54 -9.95 -16.39
CA TYR A 42 11.62 -9.00 -17.48
C TYR A 42 11.69 -7.58 -16.92
N VAL A 43 12.69 -6.82 -17.35
CA VAL A 43 12.81 -5.41 -17.03
C VAL A 43 12.07 -4.62 -18.11
N THR A 44 11.03 -3.89 -17.72
CA THR A 44 10.38 -2.94 -18.61
C THR A 44 11.02 -1.58 -18.41
N THR A 45 11.69 -1.04 -19.42
CA THR A 45 12.18 0.34 -19.41
C THR A 45 11.07 1.27 -19.87
N SER A 46 10.51 2.06 -18.95
CA SER A 46 9.65 3.18 -19.31
C SER A 46 10.50 4.35 -19.77
N THR A 47 10.34 4.77 -21.03
CA THR A 47 11.05 5.91 -21.61
C THR A 47 10.37 7.26 -21.33
N ALA A 48 9.34 7.29 -20.48
CA ALA A 48 8.43 8.44 -20.41
C ALA A 48 8.94 9.67 -19.64
N THR A 49 10.00 9.57 -18.84
CA THR A 49 10.57 10.72 -18.11
C THR A 49 12.06 10.51 -17.84
N THR A 50 12.84 11.58 -17.77
CA THR A 50 14.30 11.64 -17.50
C THR A 50 14.75 11.07 -16.14
N ILE A 51 13.89 10.30 -15.47
CA ILE A 51 14.16 9.55 -14.26
C ILE A 51 13.84 8.09 -14.60
N PHE A 52 14.87 7.25 -14.68
CA PHE A 52 14.72 5.82 -14.93
C PHE A 52 14.08 5.15 -13.71
N HIS A 53 12.75 5.08 -13.70
CA HIS A 53 12.04 4.22 -12.75
C HIS A 53 12.12 2.78 -13.26
N PHE A 54 12.98 1.98 -12.64
CA PHE A 54 12.96 0.55 -12.82
C PHE A 54 11.76 -0.01 -12.06
N SER A 55 10.80 -0.57 -12.77
CA SER A 55 9.72 -1.36 -12.17
C SER A 55 9.86 -2.77 -12.73
N ALA A 56 10.55 -3.65 -12.01
CA ALA A 56 10.43 -5.07 -12.26
C ALA A 56 9.01 -5.50 -11.85
N CYS A 57 8.45 -6.51 -12.52
CA CYS A 57 7.28 -7.18 -11.97
C CYS A 57 7.70 -7.81 -10.64
N GLU A 58 7.19 -7.28 -9.53
CA GLU A 58 7.37 -7.88 -8.22
C GLU A 58 6.59 -9.19 -8.21
N TYR A 59 7.32 -10.31 -8.27
CA TYR A 59 6.75 -11.63 -8.06
C TYR A 59 6.67 -11.83 -6.56
N HIS A 60 5.46 -11.78 -5.99
CA HIS A 60 5.23 -12.12 -4.58
C HIS A 60 4.58 -13.49 -4.52
N TYR A 61 5.38 -14.52 -4.22
CA TYR A 61 4.86 -15.86 -3.94
C TYR A 61 5.16 -16.27 -2.51
N PHE A 62 4.19 -16.93 -1.89
CA PHE A 62 4.34 -17.59 -0.61
C PHE A 62 4.26 -19.09 -0.83
N CYS A 63 5.34 -19.81 -0.51
CA CYS A 63 5.45 -21.23 -0.79
C CYS A 63 5.69 -22.02 0.51
N HIS A 64 5.17 -23.24 0.55
CA HIS A 64 5.56 -24.26 1.51
C HIS A 64 6.37 -25.34 0.75
N GLU A 65 7.27 -26.05 1.44
CA GLU A 65 8.20 -27.00 0.80
C GLU A 65 7.47 -28.09 -0.02
N ASP A 66 6.38 -28.63 0.54
CA ASP A 66 5.64 -29.75 -0.06
C ASP A 66 4.38 -29.36 -0.86
N GLU A 67 3.99 -28.09 -0.84
CA GLU A 67 2.72 -27.62 -1.41
C GLU A 67 2.91 -26.62 -2.57
N PRO A 68 1.92 -26.46 -3.45
CA PRO A 68 1.96 -25.40 -4.44
C PRO A 68 2.03 -24.01 -3.79
N CYS A 69 2.80 -23.14 -4.41
CA CYS A 69 2.92 -21.74 -4.03
C CYS A 69 1.61 -20.98 -4.22
N LEU A 70 1.41 -19.98 -3.38
CA LEU A 70 0.35 -19.00 -3.48
C LEU A 70 0.91 -17.73 -4.11
N LYS A 71 0.24 -17.20 -5.11
CA LYS A 71 0.57 -15.89 -5.67
C LYS A 71 -0.11 -14.83 -4.82
N VAL A 72 0.67 -13.96 -4.19
CA VAL A 72 0.15 -12.92 -3.32
C VAL A 72 0.05 -11.61 -4.08
N HIS A 73 -1.11 -10.98 -3.98
CA HIS A 73 -1.43 -9.70 -4.57
C HIS A 73 -1.39 -8.63 -3.48
N SER A 74 -0.18 -8.15 -3.18
CA SER A 74 0.07 -7.04 -2.27
C SER A 74 1.24 -6.23 -2.79
N TYR A 75 1.12 -4.91 -2.65
CA TYR A 75 2.23 -3.97 -2.84
C TYR A 75 3.19 -3.96 -1.65
N ASN A 76 2.69 -4.34 -0.47
CA ASN A 76 3.48 -4.39 0.75
C ASN A 76 4.08 -5.78 0.92
N SER A 77 5.33 -5.82 1.37
CA SER A 77 5.97 -7.04 1.86
C SER A 77 5.09 -7.64 2.95
N ILE A 78 4.76 -8.92 2.80
CA ILE A 78 3.96 -9.67 3.77
C ILE A 78 4.74 -9.86 5.08
N ASN A 79 6.05 -9.61 5.06
CA ASN A 79 6.96 -9.81 6.18
C ASN A 79 6.86 -8.72 7.24
N ASN A 80 6.06 -7.67 7.02
CA ASN A 80 5.97 -6.58 7.98
C ASN A 80 5.12 -7.04 9.17
N PRO A 81 5.68 -7.17 10.37
CA PRO A 81 4.92 -7.60 11.53
C PRO A 81 3.78 -6.61 11.78
N SER A 82 2.54 -7.11 11.77
CA SER A 82 1.41 -6.33 12.27
C SER A 82 1.78 -5.83 13.67
N PRO A 83 1.72 -4.52 13.95
CA PRO A 83 2.05 -3.97 15.27
C PRO A 83 1.10 -4.47 16.38
N PHE A 84 0.08 -5.25 16.01
CA PHE A 84 -0.93 -5.82 16.91
C PHE A 84 -0.76 -7.33 17.17
N ALA A 85 0.25 -8.00 16.58
CA ALA A 85 0.52 -9.40 16.84
C ALA A 85 1.14 -9.58 18.24
N SER A 86 0.29 -9.85 19.23
CA SER A 86 0.68 -10.04 20.64
C SER A 86 1.16 -11.45 20.98
N ASP A 87 1.08 -12.39 20.02
CA ASP A 87 1.54 -13.76 20.18
C ASP A 87 2.65 -14.05 19.17
N ASN A 88 3.65 -14.84 19.57
CA ASN A 88 4.85 -15.26 18.80
C ASN A 88 4.58 -15.96 17.44
N ASN A 89 3.36 -15.95 16.95
CA ASN A 89 2.94 -16.46 15.65
C ASN A 89 2.77 -15.29 14.67
N TYR A 90 3.89 -14.87 14.07
CA TYR A 90 3.90 -13.90 12.97
C TYR A 90 3.17 -14.53 11.78
N GLY A 91 2.13 -13.86 11.31
CA GLY A 91 1.29 -14.37 10.25
C GLY A 91 0.20 -13.40 9.83
N GLU A 92 -0.09 -13.37 8.54
CA GLU A 92 -1.17 -12.57 7.94
C GLU A 92 -2.33 -13.49 7.55
N TYR A 93 -3.55 -12.94 7.51
CA TYR A 93 -4.65 -13.59 6.82
C TYR A 93 -4.67 -13.15 5.36
N LEU A 94 -4.62 -14.12 4.45
CA LEU A 94 -4.79 -13.88 3.02
C LEU A 94 -6.21 -14.25 2.61
N MET A 95 -6.82 -13.43 1.75
CA MET A 95 -8.13 -13.72 1.16
C MET A 95 -8.03 -14.21 -0.28
N ASP A 96 -8.75 -15.28 -0.60
CA ASP A 96 -8.77 -15.83 -1.95
C ASP A 96 -9.43 -14.84 -2.90
N ILE A 97 -8.74 -14.48 -3.99
CA ILE A 97 -9.24 -13.51 -4.97
C ILE A 97 -10.50 -14.00 -5.70
N LYS A 98 -10.69 -15.31 -5.84
CA LYS A 98 -11.88 -15.91 -6.47
C LYS A 98 -13.01 -16.12 -5.47
N ASN A 99 -12.69 -16.23 -4.18
CA ASN A 99 -13.67 -16.45 -3.13
C ASN A 99 -13.33 -15.66 -1.84
N ASN A 100 -13.88 -14.46 -1.70
CA ASN A 100 -13.64 -13.57 -0.56
C ASN A 100 -14.07 -14.12 0.82
N THR A 101 -14.81 -15.24 0.87
CA THR A 101 -15.16 -15.91 2.13
C THR A 101 -14.07 -16.88 2.58
N LYS A 102 -13.22 -17.33 1.66
CA LYS A 102 -12.11 -18.24 1.93
C LYS A 102 -10.90 -17.42 2.40
N LYS A 103 -10.52 -17.67 3.65
CA LYS A 103 -9.38 -17.04 4.31
C LYS A 103 -8.38 -18.12 4.70
N ILE A 104 -7.11 -17.87 4.44
CA ILE A 104 -6.03 -18.70 4.93
C ILE A 104 -5.18 -17.86 5.88
N ARG A 105 -4.62 -18.50 6.90
CA ARG A 105 -3.63 -17.89 7.77
C ARG A 105 -2.27 -18.43 7.36
N ILE A 106 -1.37 -17.55 6.94
CA ILE A 106 0.02 -17.93 6.74
C ILE A 106 0.75 -17.73 8.06
N CYS A 107 1.52 -18.73 8.50
CA CYS A 107 2.40 -18.60 9.66
C CYS A 107 3.83 -18.52 9.12
N MET A 108 4.51 -17.41 9.37
CA MET A 108 5.84 -17.16 8.82
C MET A 108 6.94 -17.80 9.64
N ILE A 109 6.69 -18.07 10.93
CA ILE A 109 7.68 -18.64 11.86
C ILE A 109 7.23 -20.02 12.31
N ASN A 110 7.49 -21.02 11.47
CA ASN A 110 7.38 -22.42 11.87
C ASN A 110 8.60 -23.21 11.38
N PRO A 111 9.56 -23.57 12.26
CA PRO A 111 10.77 -24.28 11.85
C PRO A 111 10.49 -25.73 11.42
N ASN A 112 9.36 -26.33 11.82
CA ASN A 112 8.98 -27.68 11.42
C ASN A 112 8.29 -27.70 10.05
N HIS A 113 7.81 -26.53 9.60
CA HIS A 113 7.04 -26.34 8.37
C HIS A 113 7.49 -25.02 7.73
N PRO A 114 8.70 -25.00 7.15
CA PRO A 114 9.30 -23.78 6.65
C PRO A 114 8.48 -23.22 5.49
N ALA A 115 8.20 -21.91 5.60
CA ALA A 115 7.60 -21.14 4.54
C ALA A 115 8.67 -20.29 3.84
N TYR A 116 8.47 -20.09 2.54
CA TYR A 116 9.38 -19.34 1.69
C TYR A 116 8.64 -18.16 1.06
N VAL A 117 9.28 -16.99 1.08
CA VAL A 117 8.84 -15.81 0.36
C VAL A 117 9.73 -15.67 -0.86
N CYS A 118 9.13 -15.81 -2.03
CA CYS A 118 9.83 -15.63 -3.30
C CYS A 118 9.63 -14.21 -3.79
N ARG A 119 10.74 -13.55 -4.11
CA ARG A 119 10.77 -12.16 -4.59
C ARG A 119 11.85 -11.95 -5.64
N THR A 120 11.71 -10.87 -6.40
CA THR A 120 12.74 -10.43 -7.34
C THR A 120 13.95 -9.89 -6.54
N THR A 121 15.14 -10.37 -6.88
CA THR A 121 16.43 -9.99 -6.28
C THR A 121 17.43 -9.64 -7.39
N LYS A 122 18.46 -8.86 -7.05
CA LYS A 122 19.54 -8.51 -7.99
C LYS A 122 20.81 -9.27 -7.62
N GLU A 123 21.25 -10.17 -8.51
CA GLU A 123 22.45 -10.98 -8.34
C GLU A 123 23.37 -10.79 -9.54
N ASN A 124 24.64 -10.42 -9.31
CA ASN A 124 25.64 -10.23 -10.38
C ASN A 124 25.18 -9.29 -11.52
N SER A 125 24.39 -8.25 -11.19
CA SER A 125 23.79 -7.31 -12.13
C SER A 125 22.61 -7.84 -12.97
N GLU A 126 22.15 -9.06 -12.72
CA GLU A 126 20.94 -9.65 -13.32
C GLU A 126 19.79 -9.70 -12.30
N LEU A 127 18.54 -9.57 -12.78
CA LEU A 127 17.37 -9.77 -11.94
C LEU A 127 16.89 -11.22 -12.00
N LYS A 128 16.68 -11.82 -10.84
CA LYS A 128 16.22 -13.22 -10.69
C LYS A 128 15.19 -13.33 -9.58
N VAL A 129 14.34 -14.33 -9.65
CA VAL A 129 13.44 -14.67 -8.54
C VAL A 129 14.19 -15.59 -7.58
N LYS A 130 14.15 -15.27 -6.28
CA LYS A 130 14.75 -16.08 -5.23
C LYS A 130 13.75 -16.31 -4.11
N CYS A 131 13.64 -17.55 -3.65
CA CYS A 131 12.80 -17.93 -2.52
C CYS A 131 13.63 -17.99 -1.25
N LEU A 132 13.30 -17.15 -0.27
CA LEU A 132 14.00 -17.05 1.01
C LEU A 132 13.09 -17.54 2.14
N LEU A 133 13.66 -18.16 3.16
CA LEU A 133 12.91 -18.59 4.34
C LEU A 133 12.26 -17.38 5.03
N ALA A 134 10.95 -17.44 5.24
CA ALA A 134 10.15 -16.32 5.75
C ALA A 134 10.58 -15.86 7.16
N TYR A 135 10.98 -16.79 8.03
CA TYR A 135 11.47 -16.48 9.38
C TYR A 135 12.99 -16.27 9.47
N GLU A 136 13.69 -16.44 8.35
CA GLU A 136 15.12 -16.23 8.25
C GLU A 136 15.47 -15.31 7.09
N GLU A 137 14.81 -14.14 6.98
CA GLU A 137 15.36 -13.02 6.18
C GLU A 137 16.62 -12.44 6.83
N LYS A 138 17.51 -13.33 7.27
CA LYS A 138 18.87 -13.02 7.65
C LYS A 138 19.64 -12.74 6.38
N CYS A 139 20.36 -11.64 6.39
CA CYS A 139 21.18 -11.21 5.28
C CYS A 139 22.59 -10.94 5.78
N LYS A 140 23.58 -11.11 4.92
CA LYS A 140 24.95 -10.62 5.17
C LYS A 140 25.23 -9.29 4.48
N ASN A 141 24.48 -8.99 3.42
CA ASN A 141 24.61 -7.80 2.60
C ASN A 141 23.30 -7.52 1.84
N ASP A 142 23.18 -6.33 1.25
CA ASP A 142 21.98 -5.87 0.54
C ASP A 142 21.62 -6.73 -0.68
N SER A 143 22.57 -7.45 -1.30
CA SER A 143 22.28 -8.28 -2.49
C SER A 143 21.51 -9.57 -2.16
N GLU A 144 21.51 -9.97 -0.89
CA GLU A 144 20.71 -11.10 -0.40
C GLU A 144 19.26 -10.69 -0.10
N CYS A 145 18.99 -9.39 -0.07
CA CYS A 145 17.68 -8.83 0.18
C CYS A 145 16.91 -8.56 -1.14
N GLY A 146 15.59 -8.44 -1.03
CA GLY A 146 14.70 -8.15 -2.16
C GLY A 146 14.89 -6.74 -2.71
N ASP A 147 14.32 -6.47 -3.88
CA ASP A 147 14.30 -5.11 -4.43
C ASP A 147 13.70 -4.12 -3.41
N LYS A 148 14.30 -2.92 -3.29
CA LYS A 148 13.97 -1.85 -2.32
C LYS A 148 14.21 -2.15 -0.83
N THR A 149 14.84 -3.26 -0.50
CA THR A 149 15.16 -3.62 0.90
C THR A 149 16.67 -3.55 1.15
N SER A 150 17.08 -3.44 2.41
CA SER A 150 18.49 -3.34 2.78
C SER A 150 18.80 -4.14 4.03
N CYS A 151 20.01 -4.65 4.08
CA CYS A 151 20.46 -5.50 5.15
C CYS A 151 20.93 -4.67 6.34
N VAL A 152 20.13 -4.63 7.40
CA VAL A 152 20.44 -3.91 8.64
C VAL A 152 20.41 -4.90 9.79
N ASN A 153 21.50 -4.99 10.54
CA ASN A 153 21.65 -5.94 11.66
C ASN A 153 21.38 -7.40 11.28
N ASN A 154 21.80 -7.79 10.08
CA ASN A 154 21.52 -9.09 9.48
C ASN A 154 20.03 -9.39 9.31
N ILE A 155 19.20 -8.38 9.06
CA ILE A 155 17.78 -8.55 8.71
C ILE A 155 17.48 -7.66 7.50
N CYS A 156 16.75 -8.17 6.51
CA CYS A 156 16.29 -7.34 5.40
C CYS A 156 15.16 -6.42 5.87
N ILE A 157 15.36 -5.11 5.73
CA ILE A 157 14.39 -4.08 6.11
C ILE A 157 14.06 -3.24 4.87
N ASP A 158 12.78 -2.96 4.64
CA ASP A 158 12.35 -2.03 3.60
C ASP A 158 12.95 -0.65 3.86
N LYS A 159 13.67 -0.08 2.89
CA LYS A 159 14.02 1.33 2.95
C LYS A 159 12.74 2.11 2.71
N VAL A 160 12.15 2.61 3.79
CA VAL A 160 11.14 3.66 3.67
C VAL A 160 11.89 4.91 3.20
N GLU A 161 12.04 5.06 1.88
CA GLU A 161 12.31 6.38 1.33
C GLU A 161 11.17 7.29 1.82
N PRO A 162 11.45 8.42 2.46
CA PRO A 162 10.40 9.35 2.81
C PRO A 162 9.77 9.80 1.50
N GLU A 163 8.60 9.25 1.17
CA GLU A 163 7.79 9.81 0.10
C GLU A 163 7.57 11.27 0.47
N GLU A 164 8.18 12.19 -0.28
CA GLU A 164 7.81 13.59 -0.23
C GLU A 164 6.32 13.63 -0.59
N ASN A 165 5.49 13.71 0.45
CA ASN A 165 4.06 13.44 0.37
C ASN A 165 3.37 14.67 -0.25
N ASN A 166 3.61 14.85 -1.55
CA ASN A 166 3.07 15.93 -2.35
C ASN A 166 1.53 15.90 -2.32
N PHE A 167 0.94 14.71 -2.16
CA PHE A 167 -0.49 14.54 -1.99
C PHE A 167 -1.03 15.29 -0.76
N THR A 168 -0.39 15.17 0.41
CA THR A 168 -0.78 15.89 1.63
C THR A 168 -0.71 17.41 1.42
N LYS A 169 0.32 17.88 0.71
CA LYS A 169 0.49 19.30 0.38
C LYS A 169 -0.64 19.83 -0.53
N TYR A 170 -0.98 19.10 -1.59
CA TYR A 170 -2.08 19.49 -2.48
C TYR A 170 -3.45 19.40 -1.79
N PHE A 171 -3.64 18.42 -0.90
CA PHE A 171 -4.87 18.27 -0.14
C PHE A 171 -5.10 19.44 0.82
N ILE A 172 -4.06 19.88 1.54
CA ILE A 172 -4.12 21.05 2.43
C ILE A 172 -4.45 22.32 1.66
N ILE A 173 -3.82 22.53 0.50
CA ILE A 173 -4.09 23.69 -0.37
C ILE A 173 -5.53 23.67 -0.87
N GLY A 174 -6.02 22.52 -1.32
CA GLY A 174 -7.41 22.35 -1.77
C GLY A 174 -8.42 22.68 -0.66
N PHE A 175 -8.17 22.19 0.55
CA PHE A 175 -9.04 22.44 1.70
C PHE A 175 -9.08 23.92 2.09
N ALA A 176 -7.94 24.61 2.04
CA ALA A 176 -7.85 26.04 2.31
C ALA A 176 -8.68 26.88 1.32
N ILE A 177 -8.63 26.54 0.02
CA ILE A 177 -9.41 27.23 -1.02
C ILE A 177 -10.91 27.03 -0.80
N ILE A 178 -11.34 25.80 -0.53
CA ILE A 178 -12.75 25.48 -0.26
C ILE A 178 -13.24 26.26 0.97
N PHE A 179 -12.44 26.33 2.03
CA PHE A 179 -12.79 27.07 3.24
C PHE A 179 -12.97 28.58 3.00
N ILE A 180 -12.11 29.19 2.18
CA ILE A 180 -12.24 30.60 1.79
C ILE A 180 -13.54 30.84 1.02
N ILE A 181 -13.90 29.95 0.08
CA ILE A 181 -15.15 30.07 -0.70
C ILE A 181 -16.37 29.99 0.22
N ILE A 182 -16.38 29.07 1.20
CA ILE A 182 -17.48 28.92 2.16
C ILE A 182 -17.69 30.19 3.00
N ILE A 183 -16.63 30.92 3.35
CA ILE A 183 -16.73 32.18 4.11
C ILE A 183 -17.11 33.36 3.19
N ALA A 184 -16.58 33.41 1.97
CA ALA A 184 -16.81 34.52 1.05
C ALA A 184 -18.27 34.63 0.60
N ILE A 185 -18.94 33.50 0.35
CA ILE A 185 -20.35 33.46 -0.11
C ILE A 185 -21.30 34.19 0.87
N PRO A 186 -21.38 33.83 2.17
CA PRO A 186 -22.29 34.51 3.10
C PRO A 186 -21.92 35.98 3.32
N LEU A 187 -20.62 36.32 3.36
CA LEU A 187 -20.18 37.72 3.44
C LEU A 187 -20.67 38.55 2.24
N TYR A 188 -20.59 37.99 1.03
CA TYR A 188 -21.11 38.63 -0.18
C TYR A 188 -22.61 38.90 -0.07
N PHE A 189 -23.40 37.94 0.42
CA PHE A 189 -24.84 38.11 0.61
C PHE A 189 -25.18 39.19 1.67
N ILE A 190 -24.43 39.25 2.78
CA ILE A 190 -24.62 40.28 3.82
C ILE A 190 -24.37 41.68 3.25
N ILE A 191 -23.25 41.86 2.54
CA ILE A 191 -22.89 43.15 1.93
C ILE A 191 -23.94 43.56 0.89
N LYS A 192 -24.37 42.63 0.04
CA LYS A 192 -25.36 42.91 -1.01
C LYS A 192 -26.72 43.35 -0.44
N ASN A 193 -27.17 42.72 0.66
CA ASN A 193 -28.43 43.09 1.30
C ASN A 193 -28.34 44.49 1.94
N ASN A 194 -27.26 44.79 2.66
CA ASN A 194 -27.05 46.11 3.26
C ASN A 194 -27.02 47.26 2.22
N ILE A 195 -26.50 47.01 1.01
CA ILE A 195 -26.52 48.00 -0.09
C ILE A 195 -27.93 48.21 -0.63
N LYS A 196 -28.74 47.15 -0.70
CA LYS A 196 -30.13 47.23 -1.18
C LYS A 196 -31.00 48.04 -0.21
N ASP A 197 -30.84 47.83 1.09
CA ASP A 197 -31.61 48.55 2.10
C ASP A 197 -31.28 50.05 2.10
N LYS A 198 -30.00 50.41 1.98
CA LYS A 198 -29.57 51.82 1.83
C LYS A 198 -30.12 52.51 0.57
N LYS A 199 -30.40 51.78 -0.51
CA LYS A 199 -31.01 52.37 -1.72
C LYS A 199 -32.49 52.66 -1.55
N ASN A 200 -33.19 51.87 -0.73
CA ASN A 200 -34.63 52.05 -0.50
C ASN A 200 -34.93 53.20 0.47
N GLU A 201 -33.99 53.61 1.33
CA GLU A 201 -34.15 54.77 2.22
C GLU A 201 -33.98 56.13 1.53
N ILE A 202 -33.46 56.14 0.29
CA ILE A 202 -33.16 57.38 -0.48
C ILE A 202 -34.28 57.71 -1.49
N GLN A 203 -35.24 56.81 -1.70
CA GLN A 203 -36.42 57.03 -2.56
C GLN A 203 -37.64 57.41 -1.73
#